data_AF-A0A535M3B1-F1
#
_entry.id   AF-A0A535M3B1-F1
#
_cell.length_a   1.000
_cell.length_b   1.000
_cell.length_c   1.000
_cell.angle_alpha   90.00
_cell.angle_beta   90.00
_cell.angle_gamma   90.00
#
_symmetry.space_group_name_H-M   'P 1'
#
loop_
_entity.id
_entity.type
_entity.pdbx_description
1 polymer ?
#
loop_
_entity_poly.entity_id
_entity_poly.type
_entity_poly.pdbx_seq_one_letter_code
_entity_poly.pdbx_strand_id
1 'polypeptide(L)' 'KLRVVAESLKGQARLDALARVAAVAPRYGEYQKKTDREIPVIRLTPAG' A
#
# COMPACT_ATOMS: atom_id res chain seq x y z
N LYS A 1 16.03 -16.78 -1.72
CA LYS A 1 14.80 -15.95 -1.84
C LYS A 1 14.11 -15.91 -0.48
N LEU A 2 13.72 -14.73 0.01
CA LEU A 2 12.92 -14.61 1.23
C LEU A 2 11.47 -15.01 0.90
N ARG A 3 10.86 -15.90 1.71
CA ARG A 3 9.44 -16.24 1.60
C ARG A 3 8.62 -15.16 2.29
N VAL A 4 7.55 -14.70 1.63
CA VAL A 4 6.64 -13.68 2.18
C VAL A 4 5.19 -14.04 1.89
N VAL A 5 4.30 -13.61 2.78
CA VAL A 5 2.86 -13.61 2.57
C VAL A 5 2.45 -12.21 2.11
N ALA A 6 1.62 -12.14 1.07
CA ALA A 6 1.11 -10.89 0.53
C ALA A 6 -0.36 -10.71 0.94
N GLU A 7 -0.67 -9.56 1.53
CA GLU A 7 -2.03 -9.17 1.92
C GLU A 7 -2.41 -7.86 1.23
N SER A 8 -3.55 -7.84 0.53
CA SER A 8 -4.11 -6.61 -0.02
C SER A 8 -4.91 -5.88 1.06
N LEU A 9 -4.41 -4.71 1.47
CA LEU A 9 -5.03 -3.92 2.53
C LEU A 9 -6.27 -3.20 2.03
N LYS A 10 -7.24 -3.04 2.92
CA LYS A 10 -8.54 -2.38 2.65
C LYS A 10 -8.87 -1.36 3.75
N GLY A 11 -9.78 -0.44 3.43
CA GLY A 11 -10.32 0.53 4.39
C GLY A 11 -9.22 1.35 5.09
N GLN A 12 -9.35 1.54 6.41
CA GLN A 12 -8.42 2.36 7.19
C GLN A 12 -6.97 1.86 7.14
N ALA A 13 -6.77 0.54 7.21
CA ALA A 13 -5.43 -0.06 7.16
C ALA A 13 -4.70 0.26 5.85
N ARG A 14 -5.44 0.39 4.74
CA ARG A 14 -4.89 0.81 3.46
C ARG A 14 -4.53 2.28 3.46
N LEU A 15 -5.39 3.15 4.00
CA LEU A 15 -5.15 4.59 4.08
C LEU A 15 -3.90 4.90 4.90
N ASP A 16 -3.76 4.27 6.06
CA ASP A 16 -2.60 4.45 6.94
C ASP A 16 -1.30 3.98 6.25
N ALA A 17 -1.35 2.85 5.54
CA ALA A 17 -0.21 2.35 4.79
C ALA A 17 0.16 3.26 3.62
N LEU A 18 -0.83 3.77 2.87
CA LEU A 18 -0.60 4.71 1.78
C LEU A 18 0.00 6.02 2.30
N ALA A 19 -0.44 6.52 3.46
CA ALA A 19 0.15 7.70 4.09
C ALA A 19 1.64 7.50 4.42
N ARG A 20 2.01 6.32 4.96
CA ARG A 20 3.42 5.97 5.22
C ARG A 20 4.24 5.91 3.94
N VAL A 21 3.69 5.34 2.87
CA VAL A 21 4.35 5.30 1.55
C VAL A 21 4.54 6.71 0.99
N ALA A 22 3.51 7.56 1.08
CA ALA A 22 3.56 8.94 0.60
C ALA A 22 4.56 9.80 1.40
N ALA A 23 4.78 9.52 2.68
CA ALA A 23 5.80 10.19 3.49
C ALA A 23 7.23 9.93 2.98
N VAL A 24 7.50 8.75 2.43
CA VAL A 24 8.81 8.38 1.86
C VAL A 24 8.89 8.75 0.37
N ALA A 25 7.80 8.59 -0.37
CA ALA A 25 7.72 8.81 -1.80
C ALA A 25 6.39 9.53 -2.16
N PRO A 26 6.36 10.87 -2.08
CA PRO A 26 5.14 11.67 -2.21
C PRO A 26 4.35 11.43 -3.50
N ARG A 27 5.05 11.10 -4.58
CA ARG A 27 4.45 10.83 -5.90
C ARG A 27 3.38 9.73 -5.86
N TYR A 28 3.50 8.73 -4.97
CA TYR A 28 2.50 7.65 -4.85
C TYR A 28 1.19 8.13 -4.23
N GLY A 29 1.21 9.15 -3.36
CA GLY A 29 -0.01 9.75 -2.81
C GLY A 29 -0.84 10.46 -3.89
N GLU A 30 -0.17 11.02 -4.91
CA GLU A 30 -0.83 11.73 -6.01
C GLU A 30 -1.52 10.79 -7.01
N TYR A 31 -1.15 9.51 -7.09
CA TYR A 31 -1.75 8.59 -8.06
C TYR A 31 -3.23 8.33 -7.80
N GLN A 32 -3.63 8.23 -6.53
CA GLN A 32 -5.03 8.00 -6.18
C GLN A 32 -5.94 9.17 -6.58
N LYS A 33 -5.39 10.39 -6.67
CA LYS A 33 -6.16 11.58 -7.11
C LYS A 33 -6.42 11.59 -8.61
N LYS A 34 -5.68 10.76 -9.38
CA LYS A 34 -5.77 10.70 -10.84
C LYS A 34 -6.70 9.60 -11.35
N THR A 35 -7.34 8.86 -10.44
CA THR A 35 -8.19 7.73 -10.82
C THR A 35 -9.25 7.47 -9.77
N ASP A 36 -10.44 7.11 -10.22
CA ASP A 36 -11.56 6.74 -9.35
C ASP A 36 -11.41 5.34 -8.76
N ARG A 37 -10.53 4.50 -9.35
CA ARG A 37 -10.27 3.15 -8.82
C ARG A 37 -9.40 3.21 -7.58
N GLU A 38 -9.70 2.38 -6.59
CA GLU A 38 -8.83 2.24 -5.42
C GLU A 38 -7.50 1.57 -5.82
N ILE A 39 -6.37 2.27 -5.63
CA ILE A 39 -5.04 1.70 -5.87
C ILE A 39 -4.70 0.74 -4.74
N PRO A 40 -4.48 -0.57 -5.01
CA PRO A 40 -4.21 -1.54 -3.96
C PRO A 40 -2.88 -1.28 -3.27
N VAL A 41 -2.84 -1.46 -1.95
CA VAL A 41 -1.62 -1.41 -1.14
C VAL A 41 -1.38 -2.81 -0.58
N ILE A 42 -0.27 -3.43 -0.96
CA ILE A 42 0.07 -4.80 -0.56
C ILE A 42 1.06 -4.76 0.60
N ARG A 43 0.70 -5.39 1.71
CA ARG A 43 1.60 -5.63 2.83
C ARG A 43 2.31 -6.96 2.60
N LEU A 44 3.64 -6.96 2.74
CA LEU A 44 4.45 -8.17 2.71
C LEU A 44 4.90 -8.47 4.14
N THR A 45 4.62 -9.69 4.62
CA THR A 45 5.11 -10.20 5.91
C THR A 45 5.95 -11.45 5.67
N PRO A 46 7.00 -11.71 6.47
CA PRO A 46 7.78 -12.95 6.34
C PRO A 46 6.88 -14.19 6.45
N ALA A 47 7.04 -15.14 5.53
CA ALA A 47 6.40 -16.45 5.63
C ALA A 47 7.34 -17.39 6.39
N GLY A 48 6.91 -17.83 7.57
CA GLY A 48 7.54 -18.91 8.33
C GLY A 48 7.45 -20.26 7.63
#